data_AF-A0A0Q8RGF7-F1
#
_entry.id   AF-A0A0Q8RGF7-F1
#
_cell.length_a   1.000
_cell.length_b   1.000
_cell.length_c   1.000
_cell.angle_alpha   90.00
_cell.angle_beta   90.00
_cell.angle_gamma   90.00
#
_symmetry.space_group_name_H-M   'P 1'
#
loop_
_entity.id
_entity.type
_entity.pdbx_description
1 polymer ?
#
loop_
_entity_poly.entity_id
_entity_poly.type
_entity_poly.pdbx_seq_one_letter_code
_entity_poly.pdbx_strand_id
1 'polypeptide(L)'
;MNSKVSLLPLALTSLLLAACGGGGGGGDAPPTQTMGTLGVSITDAPACGFDAVNVTVNKVRVNTSATASDTDSGWTDITLSPGKKINLLNLTNGTLDALGQTALAAGRYNQVRLVLDPNTGNATANSVVLSGTTTEISLDTPSAVQSGIKMNADFTVEAGQRYDLVMDFDACKSIVTKGNGKYALKPVVKVIPTALNGISGFVAVPLLSDGITVSAQQNGAVVAATVPSATGEFVLPRLPLGNYDVVITSNTHAAYVVGGVPVTSTTAMVPISTTGAPFTLPATSLMGSISGTATLTPASATESALVSAKQAITGGPTVTLRYTNADLSTGAYSIAKLPLAAPQYAAYSATLPLAFSSAGTIPATGMYKVDASATGYTTLSNAAVDLNVANAINVNFNLVP
;
A
#
# COMPACT_ATOMS: atom_id res chain seq x y z
N MET A 1 -26.44 -55.04 65.50
CA MET A 1 -26.43 -53.56 65.47
C MET A 1 -27.34 -53.13 64.32
N ASN A 2 -28.67 -53.19 64.44
CA ASN A 2 -29.57 -52.38 65.31
C ASN A 2 -29.55 -50.90 64.86
N SER A 3 -30.66 -50.25 64.50
CA SER A 3 -32.09 -50.55 64.76
C SER A 3 -33.04 -50.12 63.62
N LYS A 4 -34.28 -50.65 63.65
CA LYS A 4 -35.43 -50.17 62.85
C LYS A 4 -36.10 -48.93 63.48
N VAL A 5 -36.44 -47.91 62.69
CA VAL A 5 -37.39 -46.80 62.92
C VAL A 5 -37.72 -46.21 61.52
N SER A 6 -38.90 -45.70 61.11
CA SER A 6 -40.33 -45.99 61.39
C SER A 6 -41.18 -45.37 60.25
N LEU A 7 -42.52 -45.40 60.29
CA LEU A 7 -43.42 -44.66 59.38
C LEU A 7 -43.83 -43.30 59.94
N LEU A 8 -44.07 -42.30 59.06
CA LEU A 8 -45.36 -41.61 58.86
C LEU A 8 -45.28 -40.64 57.64
N PRO A 9 -46.40 -40.27 56.98
CA PRO A 9 -46.40 -39.46 55.76
C PRO A 9 -46.57 -37.96 56.04
N LEU A 10 -46.15 -37.12 55.09
CA LEU A 10 -46.47 -35.69 55.08
C LEU A 10 -47.08 -35.30 53.73
N ALA A 11 -48.36 -34.95 53.75
CA ALA A 11 -49.05 -34.35 52.61
C ALA A 11 -48.91 -32.83 52.69
N LEU A 12 -48.58 -32.16 51.58
CA LEU A 12 -48.83 -30.72 51.46
C LEU A 12 -49.04 -30.26 50.00
N THR A 13 -50.33 -30.23 49.65
CA THR A 13 -51.03 -29.12 48.98
C THR A 13 -50.36 -28.43 47.77
N SER A 14 -50.97 -28.66 46.60
CA SER A 14 -50.84 -27.83 45.40
C SER A 14 -51.34 -26.39 45.62
N LEU A 15 -50.53 -25.38 45.27
CA LEU A 15 -51.02 -24.02 45.02
C LEU A 15 -51.00 -23.73 43.52
N LEU A 16 -52.19 -23.71 42.92
CA LEU A 16 -52.44 -23.10 41.62
C LEU A 16 -52.58 -21.59 41.81
N LEU A 17 -51.59 -20.80 41.37
CA LEU A 17 -51.79 -19.37 41.15
C LEU A 17 -52.15 -19.13 39.68
N ALA A 18 -53.46 -19.13 39.41
CA ALA A 18 -54.00 -18.48 38.24
C ALA A 18 -54.23 -16.99 38.58
N ALA A 19 -53.57 -16.10 37.83
CA ALA A 19 -53.82 -14.66 37.87
C ALA A 19 -53.88 -14.12 36.44
N CYS A 20 -54.73 -13.11 36.22
CA CYS A 20 -54.98 -12.44 34.93
C CYS A 20 -53.68 -12.04 34.20
N GLY A 21 -53.60 -11.98 32.87
CA GLY A 21 -54.68 -11.95 31.87
C GLY A 21 -54.80 -10.57 31.23
N GLY A 22 -54.46 -10.46 29.93
CA GLY A 22 -54.68 -9.26 29.12
C GLY A 22 -53.52 -8.91 28.16
N GLY A 23 -53.84 -8.71 26.88
CA GLY A 23 -52.91 -8.20 25.86
C GLY A 23 -52.35 -9.30 24.94
N GLY A 24 -52.70 -9.26 23.65
CA GLY A 24 -52.20 -10.20 22.65
C GLY A 24 -51.51 -9.49 21.48
N GLY A 25 -50.89 -10.29 20.61
CA GLY A 25 -50.30 -9.83 19.34
C GLY A 25 -48.80 -9.59 19.42
N GLY A 26 -48.04 -10.28 18.57
CA GLY A 26 -46.58 -10.16 18.47
C GLY A 26 -45.87 -11.45 18.83
N GLY A 27 -45.62 -12.30 17.83
CA GLY A 27 -44.47 -13.18 17.91
C GLY A 27 -43.25 -12.30 17.63
N ASP A 28 -42.55 -11.88 18.67
CA ASP A 28 -41.34 -11.07 18.54
C ASP A 28 -40.29 -11.87 17.76
N ALA A 29 -40.17 -11.56 16.46
CA ALA A 29 -39.01 -11.94 15.70
C ALA A 29 -37.77 -11.37 16.40
N PRO A 30 -36.63 -12.08 16.41
CA PRO A 30 -35.38 -11.53 16.92
C PRO A 30 -35.14 -10.14 16.32
N PRO A 31 -34.68 -9.14 17.12
CA PRO A 31 -34.52 -7.78 16.63
C PRO A 31 -33.70 -7.79 15.35
N THR A 32 -34.26 -7.20 14.28
CA THR A 32 -33.61 -7.16 12.99
C THR A 32 -32.29 -6.40 13.12
N GLN A 33 -31.18 -7.12 12.97
CA GLN A 33 -29.86 -6.50 12.98
C GLN A 33 -29.80 -5.51 11.80
N THR A 34 -29.73 -4.22 12.08
CA THR A 34 -29.63 -3.16 11.06
C THR A 34 -28.22 -2.57 10.96
N MET A 35 -27.34 -2.95 11.88
CA MET A 35 -25.96 -2.47 11.98
C MET A 35 -24.98 -3.62 11.72
N GLY A 36 -23.87 -3.31 11.05
CA GLY A 36 -22.64 -4.11 11.05
C GLY A 36 -21.49 -3.32 11.68
N THR A 37 -20.27 -3.87 11.58
CA THR A 37 -19.04 -3.24 12.10
C THR A 37 -18.06 -2.99 10.96
N LEU A 38 -17.51 -1.77 10.88
CA LEU A 38 -16.32 -1.48 10.08
C LEU A 38 -15.09 -1.46 10.98
N GLY A 39 -14.09 -2.29 10.69
CA GLY A 39 -12.73 -2.14 11.17
C GLY A 39 -11.86 -1.42 10.14
N VAL A 40 -10.91 -0.58 10.57
CA VAL A 40 -9.97 0.11 9.69
C VAL A 40 -8.54 -0.04 10.19
N SER A 41 -7.64 -0.41 9.27
CA SER A 41 -6.19 -0.43 9.48
C SER A 41 -5.46 0.31 8.36
N ILE A 42 -4.21 0.69 8.59
CA ILE A 42 -3.30 1.28 7.61
C ILE A 42 -2.08 0.37 7.38
N THR A 43 -1.52 0.42 6.18
CA THR A 43 -0.31 -0.28 5.71
C THR A 43 0.45 0.63 4.73
N ASP A 44 1.69 0.31 4.37
CA ASP A 44 2.49 1.16 3.47
C ASP A 44 3.33 0.34 2.48
N ALA A 45 3.46 0.85 1.26
CA ALA A 45 4.50 0.46 0.32
C ALA A 45 5.79 1.27 0.59
N PRO A 46 7.00 0.67 0.49
CA PRO A 46 8.24 1.31 0.92
C PRO A 46 8.47 2.70 0.33
N ALA A 47 8.91 3.65 1.18
CA ALA A 47 9.35 4.94 0.69
C ALA A 47 10.70 4.90 -0.01
N CYS A 48 10.93 5.89 -0.86
CA CYS A 48 12.16 6.06 -1.63
C CYS A 48 13.01 7.19 -1.03
N GLY A 49 14.10 6.84 -0.33
CA GLY A 49 15.10 7.81 0.16
C GLY A 49 14.82 8.49 1.51
N PHE A 50 13.97 7.86 2.33
CA PHE A 50 13.61 8.33 3.67
C PHE A 50 13.83 7.22 4.71
N ASP A 51 14.29 7.59 5.91
CA ASP A 51 14.42 6.68 7.06
C ASP A 51 13.16 6.70 7.94
N ALA A 52 12.32 7.73 7.81
CA ALA A 52 10.97 7.77 8.35
C ALA A 52 10.04 8.63 7.50
N VAL A 53 8.77 8.23 7.41
CA VAL A 53 7.66 9.02 6.88
C VAL A 53 6.53 8.95 7.90
N ASN A 54 6.42 10.00 8.71
CA ASN A 54 5.45 10.09 9.79
C ASN A 54 4.18 10.79 9.33
N VAL A 55 3.02 10.22 9.67
CA VAL A 55 1.71 10.87 9.59
C VAL A 55 1.00 10.76 10.94
N THR A 56 0.30 11.82 11.37
CA THR A 56 -0.54 11.77 12.57
C THR A 56 -2.00 11.71 12.17
N VAL A 57 -2.63 10.56 12.37
CA VAL A 57 -4.03 10.33 12.02
C VAL A 57 -4.93 10.84 13.12
N ASN A 58 -5.77 11.82 12.80
CA ASN A 58 -6.81 12.34 13.69
C ASN A 58 -8.07 11.48 13.61
N LYS A 59 -8.54 11.17 12.39
CA LYS A 59 -9.74 10.34 12.20
C LYS A 59 -9.86 9.75 10.81
N VAL A 60 -10.60 8.65 10.73
CA VAL A 60 -11.14 8.11 9.47
C VAL A 60 -12.62 8.46 9.39
N ARG A 61 -13.09 8.92 8.23
CA ARG A 61 -14.52 9.22 7.98
C ARG A 61 -15.02 8.39 6.80
N VAL A 62 -16.24 7.86 6.88
CA VAL A 62 -16.88 7.10 5.78
C VAL A 62 -18.25 7.66 5.42
N ASN A 63 -18.60 7.60 4.13
CA ASN A 63 -19.89 8.06 3.60
C ASN A 63 -20.41 7.08 2.52
N THR A 64 -21.74 6.99 2.39
CA THR A 64 -22.40 6.19 1.36
C THR A 64 -22.35 6.85 -0.03
N SER A 65 -22.30 8.18 -0.09
CA SER A 65 -22.14 8.92 -1.35
C SER A 65 -20.68 8.98 -1.81
N ALA A 66 -20.43 8.64 -3.07
CA ALA A 66 -19.14 8.77 -3.75
C ALA A 66 -18.71 10.22 -4.00
N THR A 67 -19.63 11.18 -3.87
CA THR A 67 -19.42 12.62 -4.16
C THR A 67 -19.58 13.50 -2.92
N ALA A 68 -19.66 12.92 -1.72
CA ALA A 68 -19.86 13.64 -0.48
C ALA A 68 -18.79 14.72 -0.22
N SER A 69 -19.27 15.94 -0.02
CA SER A 69 -18.51 17.06 0.52
C SER A 69 -18.25 16.87 2.02
N ASP A 70 -17.36 17.70 2.53
CA ASP A 70 -16.81 17.71 3.89
C ASP A 70 -17.84 17.94 4.97
N THR A 71 -18.79 18.80 4.64
CA THR A 71 -19.89 19.30 5.47
C THR A 71 -21.21 18.60 5.19
N ASP A 72 -21.26 17.69 4.22
CA ASP A 72 -22.47 16.92 3.91
C ASP A 72 -22.86 16.01 5.08
N SER A 73 -24.13 15.63 5.15
CA SER A 73 -24.61 14.62 6.09
C SER A 73 -24.13 13.20 5.73
N GLY A 74 -24.31 12.24 6.64
CA GLY A 74 -24.02 10.82 6.39
C GLY A 74 -22.58 10.38 6.65
N TRP A 75 -21.69 11.27 7.10
CA TRP A 75 -20.38 10.88 7.61
C TRP A 75 -20.50 10.11 8.92
N THR A 76 -19.84 8.95 9.00
CA THR A 76 -19.52 8.29 10.27
C THR A 76 -18.01 8.34 10.50
N ASP A 77 -17.60 8.74 11.70
CA ASP A 77 -16.20 8.97 12.05
C ASP A 77 -15.67 7.86 12.99
N ILE A 78 -14.44 7.41 12.76
CA ILE A 78 -13.57 6.71 13.72
C ILE A 78 -12.56 7.75 14.18
N THR A 79 -12.73 8.28 15.40
CA THR A 79 -11.87 9.34 15.96
C THR A 79 -10.76 8.76 16.81
N LEU A 80 -9.53 9.21 16.58
CA LEU A 80 -8.35 8.87 17.37
C LEU A 80 -8.01 10.10 18.23
N SER A 81 -8.19 9.98 19.54
CA SER A 81 -7.95 11.07 20.50
C SER A 81 -7.11 10.56 21.68
N PRO A 82 -5.84 11.01 21.85
CA PRO A 82 -5.10 11.91 20.95
C PRO A 82 -4.87 11.28 19.57
N GLY A 83 -4.55 12.13 18.58
CA GLY A 83 -4.19 11.70 17.23
C GLY A 83 -2.99 10.75 17.23
N LYS A 84 -3.00 9.77 16.34
CA LYS A 84 -2.03 8.67 16.32
C LYS A 84 -0.91 8.93 15.31
N LYS A 85 0.29 9.26 15.78
CA LYS A 85 1.51 9.38 14.95
C LYS A 85 2.04 8.00 14.57
N ILE A 86 2.20 7.75 13.27
CA ILE A 86 2.56 6.48 12.66
C ILE A 86 3.73 6.73 11.70
N ASN A 87 4.85 6.02 11.87
CA ASN A 87 5.87 5.92 10.82
C ASN A 87 5.42 4.86 9.82
N LEU A 88 5.06 5.29 8.61
CA LEU A 88 4.53 4.43 7.56
C LEU A 88 5.52 3.33 7.17
N LEU A 89 6.83 3.60 7.22
CA LEU A 89 7.87 2.64 6.79
C LEU A 89 7.92 1.37 7.66
N ASN A 90 7.40 1.45 8.89
CA ASN A 90 7.25 0.30 9.79
C ASN A 90 6.09 -0.63 9.36
N LEU A 91 5.25 -0.21 8.42
CA LEU A 91 4.03 -0.92 7.98
C LEU A 91 4.20 -1.67 6.65
N THR A 92 5.43 -1.78 6.18
CA THR A 92 5.79 -2.58 5.01
C THR A 92 5.66 -4.09 5.31
N ASN A 93 5.85 -4.91 4.28
CA ASN A 93 5.81 -6.37 4.39
C ASN A 93 4.49 -6.93 4.95
N GLY A 94 3.38 -6.30 4.59
CA GLY A 94 2.02 -6.71 4.94
C GLY A 94 1.56 -6.36 6.36
N THR A 95 2.44 -5.78 7.17
CA THR A 95 2.16 -5.25 8.51
C THR A 95 0.97 -4.28 8.47
N LEU A 96 0.04 -4.44 9.41
CA LEU A 96 -1.12 -3.58 9.57
C LEU A 96 -1.05 -2.87 10.92
N ASP A 97 -1.38 -1.58 10.94
CA ASP A 97 -1.65 -0.85 12.17
C ASP A 97 -3.11 -0.40 12.25
N ALA A 98 -3.77 -0.71 13.37
CA ALA A 98 -5.20 -0.44 13.53
C ALA A 98 -5.46 1.04 13.77
N LEU A 99 -6.39 1.62 12.99
CA LEU A 99 -6.91 2.98 13.20
C LEU A 99 -8.19 2.98 14.04
N GLY A 100 -8.88 1.84 14.14
CA GLY A 100 -10.01 1.62 15.04
C GLY A 100 -11.16 0.86 14.38
N GLN A 101 -12.35 1.01 14.96
CA GLN A 101 -13.58 0.42 14.43
C GLN A 101 -14.79 1.30 14.77
N THR A 102 -15.86 1.20 13.99
CA THR A 102 -17.15 1.84 14.28
C THR A 102 -18.31 0.97 13.81
N ALA A 103 -19.48 1.16 14.42
CA ALA A 103 -20.71 0.53 13.95
C ALA A 103 -21.26 1.34 12.76
N LEU A 104 -21.62 0.64 11.68
CA LEU A 104 -22.22 1.24 10.48
C LEU A 104 -23.59 0.63 10.23
N ALA A 105 -24.52 1.41 9.68
CA ALA A 105 -25.75 0.86 9.14
C ALA A 105 -25.43 -0.11 8.00
N ALA A 106 -26.19 -1.19 7.89
CA ALA A 106 -26.04 -2.14 6.79
C ALA A 106 -26.28 -1.42 5.45
N GLY A 107 -25.33 -1.55 4.51
CA GLY A 107 -25.36 -0.81 3.26
C GLY A 107 -24.01 -0.67 2.57
N ARG A 108 -24.04 -0.03 1.39
CA ARG A 108 -22.87 0.20 0.54
C ARG A 108 -22.22 1.56 0.84
N TYR A 109 -20.91 1.57 0.99
CA TYR A 109 -20.10 2.73 1.28
C TYR A 109 -19.14 3.00 0.13
N ASN A 110 -19.18 4.23 -0.41
CA ASN A 110 -18.45 4.59 -1.63
C ASN A 110 -17.36 5.65 -1.45
N GLN A 111 -17.23 6.24 -0.25
CA GLN A 111 -16.19 7.22 0.03
C GLN A 111 -15.62 7.03 1.43
N VAL A 112 -14.29 7.04 1.50
CA VAL A 112 -13.52 7.02 2.75
C VAL A 112 -12.58 8.23 2.75
N ARG A 113 -12.34 8.82 3.92
CA ARG A 113 -11.38 9.91 4.10
C ARG A 113 -10.46 9.65 5.28
N LEU A 114 -9.15 9.82 5.10
CA LEU A 114 -8.16 9.81 6.19
C LEU A 114 -7.81 11.27 6.53
N VAL A 115 -8.16 11.74 7.72
CA VAL A 115 -7.88 13.10 8.18
C VAL A 115 -6.62 13.09 9.04
N LEU A 116 -5.64 13.91 8.67
CA LEU A 116 -4.38 14.06 9.41
C LEU A 116 -4.41 15.32 10.29
N ASP A 117 -3.70 15.28 11.41
CA ASP A 117 -3.49 16.46 12.25
C ASP A 117 -2.61 17.49 11.52
N PRO A 118 -2.93 18.80 11.60
CA PRO A 118 -2.13 19.84 10.95
C PRO A 118 -0.77 20.05 11.60
N ASN A 119 0.25 20.23 10.77
CA ASN A 119 1.48 20.90 11.20
C ASN A 119 1.18 22.39 11.44
N THR A 120 1.29 22.84 12.69
CA THR A 120 1.15 24.23 13.09
C THR A 120 2.47 24.76 13.65
N GLY A 121 2.93 25.92 13.16
CA GLY A 121 4.25 26.45 13.50
C GLY A 121 5.37 25.47 13.18
N ASN A 122 6.16 25.11 14.19
CA ASN A 122 7.27 24.14 14.07
C ASN A 122 6.86 22.68 14.36
N ALA A 123 5.56 22.37 14.41
CA ALA A 123 5.09 21.00 14.66
C ALA A 123 5.46 20.03 13.53
N THR A 124 5.72 18.78 13.93
CA THR A 124 6.03 17.65 13.05
C THR A 124 5.03 16.51 13.28
N ALA A 125 3.74 16.85 13.29
CA ALA A 125 2.64 15.88 13.28
C ALA A 125 2.72 15.01 12.01
N ASN A 126 3.02 15.62 10.87
CA ASN A 126 3.39 14.92 9.64
C ASN A 126 4.80 15.35 9.23
N SER A 127 5.72 14.40 9.04
CA SER A 127 7.12 14.72 8.78
C SER A 127 7.85 13.62 8.01
N VAL A 128 9.01 13.95 7.46
CA VAL A 128 9.95 12.97 6.89
C VAL A 128 11.32 13.10 7.54
N VAL A 129 12.07 12.01 7.58
CA VAL A 129 13.49 12.00 7.94
C VAL A 129 14.25 11.50 6.72
N LEU A 130 15.21 12.29 6.21
CA LEU A 130 15.98 11.92 5.02
C LEU A 130 17.00 10.84 5.36
N SER A 131 17.30 9.95 4.42
CA SER A 131 18.21 8.84 4.70
C SER A 131 19.61 9.30 5.14
N GLY A 132 20.08 8.74 6.26
CA GLY A 132 21.33 9.11 6.91
C GLY A 132 21.26 10.39 7.77
N THR A 133 20.07 10.90 8.06
CA THR A 133 19.82 12.04 8.95
C THR A 133 18.90 11.65 10.10
N THR A 134 18.79 12.51 11.12
CA THR A 134 17.88 12.31 12.27
C THR A 134 16.86 13.45 12.44
N THR A 135 16.89 14.44 11.55
CA THR A 135 16.04 15.63 11.64
C THR A 135 14.69 15.39 10.99
N GLU A 136 13.60 15.51 11.74
CA GLU A 136 12.26 15.55 11.17
C GLU A 136 12.04 16.87 10.39
N ILE A 137 11.71 16.75 9.11
CA ILE A 137 11.31 17.86 8.24
C ILE A 137 9.78 17.84 8.12
N SER A 138 9.13 18.95 8.49
CA SER A 138 7.66 19.06 8.47
C SER A 138 7.10 18.99 7.04
N LEU A 139 6.01 18.23 6.86
CA LEU A 139 5.31 18.07 5.57
C LEU A 139 4.22 19.12 5.37
N ASP A 140 4.19 19.74 4.19
CA ASP A 140 3.05 20.52 3.72
C ASP A 140 1.89 19.57 3.36
N THR A 141 0.74 19.73 4.02
CA THR A 141 -0.35 18.74 4.08
C THR A 141 -1.75 19.34 3.78
N PRO A 142 -1.90 20.25 2.79
CA PRO A 142 -3.10 21.09 2.66
C PRO A 142 -4.39 20.29 2.45
N SER A 143 -4.36 19.26 1.61
CA SER A 143 -5.51 18.38 1.35
C SER A 143 -5.83 17.45 2.52
N ALA A 144 -4.80 16.87 3.15
CA ALA A 144 -4.96 15.92 4.25
C ALA A 144 -5.53 16.55 5.53
N VAL A 145 -5.35 17.87 5.70
CA VAL A 145 -5.84 18.68 6.82
C VAL A 145 -7.20 19.29 6.54
N GLN A 146 -7.38 19.98 5.41
CA GLN A 146 -8.60 20.74 5.14
C GLN A 146 -9.81 19.83 4.95
N SER A 147 -9.63 18.78 4.15
CA SER A 147 -10.72 17.88 3.77
C SER A 147 -10.49 16.42 4.12
N GLY A 148 -9.26 16.07 4.44
CA GLY A 148 -8.87 14.68 4.57
C GLY A 148 -8.67 14.04 3.20
N ILE A 149 -7.80 13.06 3.19
CA ILE A 149 -7.36 12.33 2.00
C ILE A 149 -8.53 11.51 1.47
N LYS A 150 -9.18 11.99 0.40
CA LYS A 150 -10.32 11.29 -0.22
C LYS A 150 -9.84 10.04 -0.96
N MET A 151 -10.42 8.91 -0.58
CA MET A 151 -10.35 7.64 -1.30
C MET A 151 -11.75 7.32 -1.82
N ASN A 152 -11.83 6.98 -3.11
CA ASN A 152 -13.00 6.28 -3.62
C ASN A 152 -12.96 4.84 -3.08
N ALA A 153 -14.08 4.37 -2.55
CA ALA A 153 -14.20 3.02 -2.02
C ALA A 153 -15.39 2.32 -2.67
N ASP A 154 -15.44 1.00 -2.51
CA ASP A 154 -16.62 0.22 -2.89
C ASP A 154 -16.71 -1.01 -2.01
N PHE A 155 -17.40 -0.89 -0.88
CA PHE A 155 -17.62 -2.00 0.05
C PHE A 155 -19.04 -2.00 0.61
N THR A 156 -19.52 -3.18 0.97
CA THR A 156 -20.81 -3.36 1.63
C THR A 156 -20.58 -3.86 3.04
N VAL A 157 -21.20 -3.20 4.01
CA VAL A 157 -21.30 -3.70 5.39
C VAL A 157 -22.63 -4.40 5.53
N GLU A 158 -22.60 -5.71 5.81
CA GLU A 158 -23.80 -6.52 6.02
C GLU A 158 -24.26 -6.46 7.48
N ALA A 159 -25.57 -6.64 7.67
CA ALA A 159 -26.21 -6.70 8.98
C ALA A 159 -25.58 -7.76 9.90
N GLY A 160 -25.14 -7.35 11.09
CA GLY A 160 -24.49 -8.22 12.07
C GLY A 160 -23.09 -8.72 11.69
N GLN A 161 -22.56 -8.32 10.52
CA GLN A 161 -21.24 -8.74 10.04
C GLN A 161 -20.17 -7.69 10.32
N ARG A 162 -18.91 -8.13 10.25
CA ARG A 162 -17.73 -7.25 10.26
C ARG A 162 -17.17 -7.16 8.85
N TYR A 163 -16.94 -5.93 8.39
CA TYR A 163 -16.08 -5.63 7.24
C TYR A 163 -14.79 -5.01 7.76
N ASP A 164 -13.64 -5.47 7.30
CA ASP A 164 -12.35 -4.84 7.60
C ASP A 164 -11.75 -4.20 6.35
N LEU A 165 -11.32 -2.95 6.50
CA LEU A 165 -10.81 -2.09 5.44
C LEU A 165 -9.33 -1.79 5.70
N VAL A 166 -8.47 -2.05 4.73
CA VAL A 166 -7.06 -1.64 4.80
C VAL A 166 -6.83 -0.44 3.89
N MET A 167 -6.26 0.61 4.45
CA MET A 167 -5.70 1.76 3.74
C MET A 167 -4.25 1.48 3.39
N ASP A 168 -3.96 1.29 2.10
CA ASP A 168 -2.60 1.09 1.58
C ASP A 168 -2.04 2.42 1.11
N PHE A 169 -1.11 2.97 1.88
CA PHE A 169 -0.38 4.19 1.56
C PHE A 169 0.82 3.84 0.68
N ASP A 170 1.15 4.67 -0.32
CA ASP A 170 2.41 4.52 -1.07
C ASP A 170 3.31 5.69 -0.76
N ALA A 171 4.10 5.60 0.32
CA ALA A 171 4.94 6.71 0.76
C ALA A 171 5.94 7.18 -0.33
N CYS A 172 6.46 6.27 -1.17
CA CYS A 172 7.36 6.64 -2.27
C CYS A 172 6.66 7.50 -3.34
N LYS A 173 5.41 7.18 -3.71
CA LYS A 173 4.61 8.02 -4.63
C LYS A 173 3.99 9.23 -3.93
N SER A 174 3.83 9.20 -2.62
CA SER A 174 3.08 10.21 -1.86
C SER A 174 3.93 11.38 -1.37
N ILE A 175 5.24 11.19 -1.20
CA ILE A 175 6.13 12.28 -0.83
C ILE A 175 6.70 12.94 -2.09
N VAL A 176 6.60 14.28 -2.13
CA VAL A 176 7.08 15.12 -3.24
C VAL A 176 7.90 16.27 -2.69
N THR A 177 8.99 16.65 -3.37
CA THR A 177 9.78 17.84 -3.01
C THR A 177 9.09 19.11 -3.55
N LYS A 178 9.33 20.24 -2.89
CA LYS A 178 8.74 21.56 -3.22
C LYS A 178 9.81 22.65 -3.43
N GLY A 179 11.05 22.25 -3.75
CA GLY A 179 12.23 23.10 -3.72
C GLY A 179 12.66 23.51 -2.30
N ASN A 180 13.84 24.12 -2.17
CA ASN A 180 14.38 24.67 -0.91
C ASN A 180 14.34 23.71 0.30
N GLY A 181 14.53 22.40 0.07
CA GLY A 181 14.50 21.37 1.12
C GLY A 181 13.12 21.11 1.75
N LYS A 182 12.04 21.62 1.15
CA LYS A 182 10.66 21.40 1.62
C LYS A 182 10.02 20.20 0.93
N TYR A 183 9.12 19.54 1.66
CA TYR A 183 8.37 18.37 1.19
C TYR A 183 6.87 18.61 1.37
N ALA A 184 6.07 18.04 0.47
CA ALA A 184 4.62 18.02 0.57
C ALA A 184 4.10 16.58 0.47
N LEU A 185 2.90 16.37 1.01
CA LEU A 185 2.18 15.10 0.94
C LEU A 185 1.15 15.17 -0.18
N LYS A 186 1.30 14.29 -1.18
CA LYS A 186 0.36 14.03 -2.27
C LYS A 186 -0.12 12.56 -2.17
N PRO A 187 -1.00 12.24 -1.21
CA PRO A 187 -1.26 10.86 -0.83
C PRO A 187 -1.81 10.02 -1.99
N VAL A 188 -1.14 8.91 -2.26
CA VAL A 188 -1.65 7.81 -3.07
C VAL A 188 -2.07 6.73 -2.07
N VAL A 189 -3.37 6.68 -1.77
CA VAL A 189 -3.94 5.72 -0.82
C VAL A 189 -5.03 4.90 -1.49
N LYS A 190 -5.02 3.58 -1.27
CA LYS A 190 -6.03 2.65 -1.81
C LYS A 190 -6.75 1.90 -0.70
N VAL A 191 -7.98 1.49 -0.98
CA VAL A 191 -8.73 0.52 -0.18
C VAL A 191 -8.47 -0.87 -0.74
N ILE A 192 -8.09 -1.82 0.13
CA ILE A 192 -7.89 -3.23 -0.24
C ILE A 192 -8.56 -4.19 0.77
N PRO A 193 -8.99 -5.39 0.35
CA PRO A 193 -9.59 -6.39 1.23
C PRO A 193 -8.61 -6.88 2.31
N THR A 194 -9.10 -7.37 3.46
CA THR A 194 -8.22 -7.90 4.53
C THR A 194 -7.69 -9.30 4.32
N ALA A 195 -8.36 -10.13 3.52
CA ALA A 195 -7.94 -11.52 3.31
C ALA A 195 -6.51 -11.57 2.76
N LEU A 196 -5.64 -12.35 3.40
CA LEU A 196 -4.24 -12.47 3.00
C LEU A 196 -4.14 -13.39 1.77
N ASN A 197 -4.00 -12.76 0.61
CA ASN A 197 -3.62 -13.40 -0.65
C ASN A 197 -2.50 -12.61 -1.33
N GLY A 198 -1.97 -13.10 -2.44
CA GLY A 198 -0.94 -12.40 -3.23
C GLY A 198 0.30 -13.24 -3.43
N ILE A 199 1.49 -12.65 -3.27
CA ILE A 199 2.77 -13.29 -3.61
C ILE A 199 3.72 -13.23 -2.42
N SER A 200 4.46 -14.31 -2.16
CA SER A 200 5.47 -14.38 -1.10
C SER A 200 6.78 -15.01 -1.56
N GLY A 201 7.83 -14.80 -0.79
CA GLY A 201 9.11 -15.46 -1.00
C GLY A 201 10.17 -14.99 -0.02
N PHE A 202 11.41 -15.38 -0.30
CA PHE A 202 12.59 -15.04 0.49
C PHE A 202 13.71 -14.53 -0.42
N VAL A 203 14.42 -13.49 0.03
CA VAL A 203 15.76 -13.13 -0.45
C VAL A 203 16.79 -13.57 0.57
N ALA A 204 18.04 -13.78 0.14
CA ALA A 204 19.10 -14.18 1.05
C ALA A 204 19.43 -13.03 2.03
N VAL A 205 19.47 -13.32 3.34
CA VAL A 205 19.74 -12.33 4.40
C VAL A 205 20.96 -11.43 4.15
N PRO A 206 22.09 -11.89 3.57
CA PRO A 206 23.22 -11.02 3.23
C PRO A 206 22.90 -9.89 2.24
N LEU A 207 21.80 -9.95 1.49
CA LEU A 207 21.37 -8.91 0.56
C LEU A 207 20.59 -7.77 1.22
N LEU A 208 20.19 -7.89 2.50
CA LEU A 208 19.30 -6.90 3.13
C LEU A 208 19.96 -5.51 3.29
N SER A 209 21.30 -5.44 3.32
CA SER A 209 22.07 -4.18 3.27
C SER A 209 21.98 -3.47 1.93
N ASP A 210 21.59 -4.15 0.86
CA ASP A 210 21.76 -3.68 -0.51
C ASP A 210 20.54 -2.90 -1.02
N GLY A 211 19.63 -2.52 -0.12
CA GLY A 211 18.42 -1.75 -0.42
C GLY A 211 17.48 -2.52 -1.34
N ILE A 212 17.22 -3.79 -1.01
CA ILE A 212 16.33 -4.66 -1.79
C ILE A 212 14.91 -4.11 -1.78
N THR A 213 14.32 -3.94 -2.97
CA THR A 213 12.89 -3.68 -3.15
C THR A 213 12.30 -4.76 -4.03
N VAL A 214 11.13 -5.29 -3.63
CA VAL A 214 10.36 -6.27 -4.40
C VAL A 214 9.03 -5.64 -4.80
N SER A 215 8.62 -5.77 -6.06
CA SER A 215 7.37 -5.18 -6.55
C SER A 215 6.57 -6.15 -7.42
N ALA A 216 5.24 -6.13 -7.29
CA ALA A 216 4.32 -6.76 -8.22
C ALA A 216 3.89 -5.74 -9.27
N GLN A 217 4.01 -6.09 -10.54
CA GLN A 217 3.74 -5.21 -11.66
C GLN A 217 2.76 -5.85 -12.65
N GLN A 218 2.04 -5.00 -13.39
CA GLN A 218 1.21 -5.41 -14.52
C GLN A 218 1.46 -4.43 -15.66
N ASN A 219 1.87 -4.92 -16.83
CA ASN A 219 2.22 -4.10 -18.00
C ASN A 219 3.25 -2.99 -17.68
N GLY A 220 4.20 -3.28 -16.77
CA GLY A 220 5.20 -2.34 -16.29
C GLY A 220 4.70 -1.25 -15.34
N ALA A 221 3.42 -1.26 -14.92
CA ALA A 221 2.91 -0.42 -13.84
C ALA A 221 3.09 -1.13 -12.49
N VAL A 222 3.68 -0.45 -11.50
CA VAL A 222 3.86 -0.98 -10.14
C VAL A 222 2.53 -0.96 -9.39
N VAL A 223 1.99 -2.15 -9.10
CA VAL A 223 0.71 -2.32 -8.42
C VAL A 223 0.89 -2.28 -6.91
N ALA A 224 1.90 -2.99 -6.40
CA ALA A 224 2.33 -3.01 -5.00
C ALA A 224 3.86 -3.19 -4.92
N ALA A 225 4.46 -2.76 -3.80
CA ALA A 225 5.88 -2.97 -3.50
C ALA A 225 6.10 -3.27 -2.01
N THR A 226 7.21 -3.92 -1.68
CA THR A 226 7.65 -4.20 -0.30
C THR A 226 9.18 -4.20 -0.21
N VAL A 227 9.68 -4.06 1.01
CA VAL A 227 11.06 -4.44 1.39
C VAL A 227 10.99 -5.79 2.12
N PRO A 228 11.97 -6.69 1.96
CA PRO A 228 12.04 -7.90 2.75
C PRO A 228 12.31 -7.59 4.23
N SER A 229 11.80 -8.46 5.11
CA SER A 229 12.04 -8.38 6.56
C SER A 229 13.47 -8.80 6.93
N ALA A 230 13.82 -8.66 8.22
CA ALA A 230 15.10 -9.10 8.76
C ALA A 230 15.42 -10.61 8.57
N THR A 231 14.42 -11.45 8.26
CA THR A 231 14.62 -12.88 7.95
C THR A 231 14.80 -13.15 6.46
N GLY A 232 14.75 -12.11 5.61
CA GLY A 232 14.73 -12.22 4.16
C GLY A 232 13.34 -12.49 3.57
N GLU A 233 12.32 -12.77 4.39
CA GLU A 233 10.95 -12.96 3.94
C GLU A 233 10.36 -11.67 3.35
N PHE A 234 9.73 -11.77 2.18
CA PHE A 234 8.90 -10.70 1.63
C PHE A 234 7.48 -11.21 1.30
N VAL A 235 6.50 -10.34 1.48
CA VAL A 235 5.12 -10.52 1.03
C VAL A 235 4.63 -9.30 0.25
N LEU A 236 3.93 -9.57 -0.85
CA LEU A 236 3.15 -8.62 -1.63
C LEU A 236 1.68 -9.03 -1.46
N PRO A 237 1.03 -8.61 -0.35
CA PRO A 237 -0.27 -9.11 0.05
C PRO A 237 -1.41 -8.33 -0.64
N ARG A 238 -2.62 -8.88 -0.56
CA ARG A 238 -3.89 -8.23 -0.92
C ARG A 238 -3.93 -7.79 -2.39
N LEU A 239 -3.21 -8.50 -3.25
CA LEU A 239 -3.23 -8.31 -4.70
C LEU A 239 -4.58 -8.77 -5.26
N PRO A 240 -5.22 -7.99 -6.16
CA PRO A 240 -6.33 -8.47 -6.98
C PRO A 240 -6.01 -9.79 -7.71
N LEU A 241 -7.04 -10.52 -8.12
CA LEU A 241 -6.83 -11.72 -8.93
C LEU A 241 -6.28 -11.35 -10.30
N GLY A 242 -5.22 -12.04 -10.73
CA GLY A 242 -4.56 -11.78 -12.00
C GLY A 242 -3.13 -12.29 -12.05
N ASN A 243 -2.49 -12.11 -13.20
CA ASN A 243 -1.06 -12.41 -13.38
C ASN A 243 -0.23 -11.15 -13.09
N TYR A 244 0.92 -11.35 -12.47
CA TYR A 244 1.84 -10.28 -12.06
C TYR A 244 3.27 -10.61 -12.42
N ASP A 245 4.02 -9.59 -12.84
CA ASP A 245 5.47 -9.69 -12.99
C ASP A 245 6.12 -9.21 -11.69
N VAL A 246 6.94 -10.05 -11.07
CA VAL A 246 7.62 -9.70 -9.82
C VAL A 246 9.03 -9.25 -10.11
N VAL A 247 9.36 -8.03 -9.69
CA VAL A 247 10.63 -7.37 -9.97
C VAL A 247 11.35 -7.09 -8.66
N ILE A 248 12.55 -7.66 -8.53
CA ILE A 248 13.46 -7.46 -7.41
C ILE A 248 14.60 -6.55 -7.89
N THR A 249 14.79 -5.41 -7.23
CA THR A 249 15.89 -4.48 -7.49
C THR A 249 16.73 -4.26 -6.24
N SER A 250 17.97 -3.79 -6.42
CA SER A 250 18.93 -3.48 -5.36
C SER A 250 19.80 -2.29 -5.77
N ASN A 251 20.71 -1.87 -4.88
CA ASN A 251 21.66 -0.79 -5.10
C ASN A 251 23.02 -1.25 -5.68
N THR A 252 23.20 -2.55 -5.94
CA THR A 252 24.49 -3.22 -6.23
C THR A 252 24.42 -4.36 -7.26
N HIS A 253 23.23 -4.90 -7.55
CA HIS A 253 23.01 -6.07 -8.41
C HIS A 253 22.05 -5.78 -9.58
N ALA A 254 22.14 -6.60 -10.62
CA ALA A 254 21.18 -6.63 -11.72
C ALA A 254 19.76 -6.91 -11.19
N ALA A 255 18.74 -6.42 -11.89
CA ALA A 255 17.36 -6.71 -11.53
C ALA A 255 17.02 -8.19 -11.79
N TYR A 256 16.20 -8.78 -10.91
CA TYR A 256 15.64 -10.12 -11.10
C TYR A 256 14.14 -10.00 -11.39
N VAL A 257 13.66 -10.70 -12.42
CA VAL A 257 12.27 -10.62 -12.89
C VAL A 257 11.67 -12.02 -12.98
N VAL A 258 10.59 -12.25 -12.24
CA VAL A 258 9.73 -13.44 -12.37
C VAL A 258 8.50 -13.04 -13.18
N GLY A 259 8.37 -13.52 -14.41
CA GLY A 259 7.24 -13.18 -15.27
C GLY A 259 6.00 -14.05 -15.00
N GLY A 260 4.82 -13.42 -14.98
CA GLY A 260 3.53 -14.12 -15.02
C GLY A 260 3.16 -14.96 -13.78
N VAL A 261 3.45 -14.47 -12.58
CA VAL A 261 3.04 -15.09 -11.30
C VAL A 261 1.51 -15.02 -11.13
N PRO A 262 0.79 -16.16 -11.01
CA PRO A 262 -0.67 -16.19 -11.10
C PRO A 262 -1.37 -16.12 -9.72
N VAL A 263 -1.83 -14.94 -9.33
CA VAL A 263 -2.67 -14.76 -8.12
C VAL A 263 -4.10 -15.18 -8.46
N THR A 264 -4.44 -16.43 -8.16
CA THR A 264 -5.72 -17.08 -8.51
C THR A 264 -6.66 -17.31 -7.31
N SER A 265 -6.18 -17.03 -6.10
CA SER A 265 -6.96 -17.17 -4.85
C SER A 265 -7.10 -15.83 -4.14
N THR A 266 -8.23 -15.62 -3.48
CA THR A 266 -8.50 -14.48 -2.59
C THR A 266 -8.07 -14.73 -1.14
N THR A 267 -7.50 -15.90 -0.83
CA THR A 267 -7.12 -16.32 0.54
C THR A 267 -5.80 -17.10 0.62
N ALA A 268 -4.98 -17.09 -0.44
CA ALA A 268 -3.71 -17.81 -0.47
C ALA A 268 -2.57 -16.98 -1.11
N MET A 269 -1.36 -17.21 -0.61
CA MET A 269 -0.12 -16.63 -1.15
C MET A 269 0.50 -17.58 -2.18
N VAL A 270 1.04 -17.02 -3.26
CA VAL A 270 1.82 -17.73 -4.28
C VAL A 270 3.31 -17.61 -3.93
N PRO A 271 3.99 -18.69 -3.50
CA PRO A 271 5.42 -18.64 -3.24
C PRO A 271 6.21 -18.60 -4.56
N ILE A 272 7.20 -17.71 -4.64
CA ILE A 272 8.16 -17.64 -5.76
C ILE A 272 9.60 -17.97 -5.37
N SER A 273 9.87 -18.15 -4.07
CA SER A 273 11.09 -18.75 -3.49
C SER A 273 10.77 -19.25 -2.08
N THR A 274 11.71 -19.95 -1.43
CA THR A 274 11.52 -20.51 -0.08
C THR A 274 12.70 -20.17 0.84
N THR A 275 12.56 -20.33 2.15
CA THR A 275 13.67 -20.12 3.11
C THR A 275 14.87 -21.04 2.84
N GLY A 276 14.64 -22.24 2.29
CA GLY A 276 15.69 -23.19 1.90
C GLY A 276 16.30 -22.91 0.52
N ALA A 277 15.64 -22.10 -0.31
CA ALA A 277 16.13 -21.68 -1.62
C ALA A 277 15.69 -20.22 -1.91
N PRO A 278 16.28 -19.23 -1.20
CA PRO A 278 15.95 -17.82 -1.36
C PRO A 278 16.62 -17.24 -2.61
N PHE A 279 16.17 -16.05 -3.06
CA PHE A 279 16.87 -15.34 -4.13
C PHE A 279 18.23 -14.82 -3.64
N THR A 280 19.31 -15.25 -4.30
CA THR A 280 20.70 -14.94 -3.93
C THR A 280 21.36 -13.83 -4.76
N LEU A 281 20.68 -13.35 -5.81
CA LEU A 281 21.11 -12.25 -6.70
C LEU A 281 22.60 -12.24 -7.12
N PRO A 282 23.25 -13.37 -7.51
CA PRO A 282 24.69 -13.40 -7.79
C PRO A 282 25.20 -12.47 -8.91
N ALA A 283 24.31 -11.91 -9.76
CA ALA A 283 24.68 -11.00 -10.82
C ALA A 283 24.85 -9.55 -10.31
N THR A 284 26.08 -9.14 -9.99
CA THR A 284 26.42 -7.76 -9.61
C THR A 284 26.28 -6.78 -10.79
N SER A 285 26.14 -5.48 -10.50
CA SER A 285 26.00 -4.45 -11.53
C SER A 285 26.63 -3.13 -11.11
N LEU A 286 27.29 -2.45 -12.07
CA LEU A 286 27.49 -1.00 -11.98
C LEU A 286 26.13 -0.29 -12.00
N MET A 287 26.08 0.91 -11.43
CA MET A 287 24.85 1.68 -11.24
C MET A 287 24.96 3.07 -11.85
N GLY A 288 23.99 3.42 -12.68
CA GLY A 288 23.84 4.77 -13.24
C GLY A 288 22.67 5.54 -12.64
N SER A 289 22.48 6.76 -13.13
CA SER A 289 21.33 7.61 -12.82
C SER A 289 20.83 8.37 -14.05
N ILE A 290 19.53 8.65 -14.09
CA ILE A 290 18.87 9.51 -15.08
C ILE A 290 18.25 10.72 -14.37
N SER A 291 18.61 11.94 -14.78
CA SER A 291 18.02 13.17 -14.24
C SER A 291 17.63 14.18 -15.34
N GLY A 292 16.76 15.11 -14.97
CA GLY A 292 16.23 16.15 -15.85
C GLY A 292 15.09 16.90 -15.17
N THR A 293 14.20 17.50 -15.97
CA THR A 293 12.96 18.12 -15.50
C THR A 293 11.73 17.46 -16.13
N ALA A 294 10.65 17.31 -15.36
CA ALA A 294 9.34 16.92 -15.85
C ALA A 294 8.31 17.96 -15.37
N THR A 295 8.02 18.94 -16.24
CA THR A 295 7.12 20.07 -15.94
C THR A 295 5.71 19.79 -16.44
N LEU A 296 4.73 20.43 -15.78
CA LEU A 296 3.32 20.40 -16.20
C LEU A 296 2.93 21.75 -16.81
N THR A 297 2.24 21.74 -17.95
CA THR A 297 1.70 22.92 -18.62
C THR A 297 0.20 22.70 -18.91
N PRO A 298 -0.74 23.37 -18.22
CA PRO A 298 -0.53 24.36 -17.15
C PRO A 298 0.12 23.75 -15.91
N ALA A 299 0.76 24.58 -15.09
CA ALA A 299 1.37 24.12 -13.84
C ALA A 299 0.30 23.74 -12.80
N SER A 300 0.57 22.72 -11.99
CA SER A 300 -0.28 22.31 -10.86
C SER A 300 0.45 22.54 -9.53
N ALA A 301 -0.28 23.02 -8.52
CA ALA A 301 0.25 23.18 -7.17
C ALA A 301 0.17 21.89 -6.33
N THR A 302 -0.55 20.86 -6.81
CA THR A 302 -0.80 19.60 -6.09
C THR A 302 -0.38 18.35 -6.87
N GLU A 303 -0.21 18.46 -8.20
CA GLU A 303 0.24 17.35 -9.04
C GLU A 303 1.71 17.50 -9.41
N SER A 304 2.52 16.53 -9.01
CA SER A 304 3.84 16.23 -9.59
C SER A 304 3.71 15.26 -10.77
N ALA A 305 4.69 15.30 -11.68
CA ALA A 305 4.92 14.22 -12.63
C ALA A 305 5.64 13.04 -11.95
N LEU A 306 5.16 11.82 -12.18
CA LEU A 306 5.84 10.58 -11.83
C LEU A 306 6.71 10.16 -13.03
N VAL A 307 8.02 10.05 -12.83
CA VAL A 307 8.98 9.63 -13.84
C VAL A 307 9.47 8.21 -13.54
N SER A 308 9.41 7.31 -14.52
CA SER A 308 9.68 5.87 -14.38
C SER A 308 10.69 5.37 -15.42
N ALA A 309 11.72 4.67 -14.98
CA ALA A 309 12.71 4.03 -15.83
C ALA A 309 12.34 2.55 -16.05
N LYS A 310 12.14 2.18 -17.32
CA LYS A 310 11.56 0.90 -17.76
C LYS A 310 12.47 0.15 -18.74
N GLN A 311 12.33 -1.16 -18.75
CA GLN A 311 12.91 -2.07 -19.75
C GLN A 311 11.88 -3.14 -20.13
N ALA A 312 11.80 -3.50 -21.41
CA ALA A 312 11.13 -4.71 -21.86
C ALA A 312 12.12 -5.86 -21.91
N ILE A 313 11.80 -6.98 -21.26
CA ILE A 313 12.64 -8.17 -21.18
C ILE A 313 12.43 -9.02 -22.43
N THR A 314 13.49 -9.44 -23.12
CA THR A 314 13.39 -10.31 -24.29
C THR A 314 12.79 -11.66 -23.90
N GLY A 315 11.65 -12.01 -24.51
CA GLY A 315 10.88 -13.21 -24.16
C GLY A 315 10.09 -13.10 -22.85
N GLY A 316 9.99 -11.90 -22.27
CA GLY A 316 9.34 -11.63 -20.99
C GLY A 316 8.54 -10.31 -20.98
N PRO A 317 8.25 -9.78 -19.78
CA PRO A 317 7.38 -8.61 -19.60
C PRO A 317 8.09 -7.26 -19.83
N THR A 318 7.31 -6.19 -19.89
CA THR A 318 7.83 -4.82 -19.64
C THR A 318 7.74 -4.51 -18.17
N VAL A 319 8.84 -4.00 -17.58
CA VAL A 319 8.98 -3.73 -16.15
C VAL A 319 9.48 -2.31 -15.90
N THR A 320 8.97 -1.67 -14.84
CA THR A 320 9.59 -0.49 -14.23
C THR A 320 10.65 -0.97 -13.24
N LEU A 321 11.91 -0.58 -13.41
CA LEU A 321 12.96 -0.93 -12.44
C LEU A 321 12.99 0.05 -11.27
N ARG A 322 12.89 1.36 -11.55
CA ARG A 322 12.79 2.42 -10.53
C ARG A 322 11.95 3.59 -11.05
N TYR A 323 11.37 4.35 -10.13
CA TYR A 323 10.60 5.55 -10.40
C TYR A 323 10.87 6.61 -9.33
N THR A 324 10.51 7.86 -9.62
CA THR A 324 10.59 8.98 -8.68
C THR A 324 9.54 10.04 -9.03
N ASN A 325 9.17 10.86 -8.05
CA ASN A 325 8.41 12.08 -8.31
C ASN A 325 9.34 13.20 -8.76
N ALA A 326 8.88 14.00 -9.72
CA ALA A 326 9.44 15.31 -9.99
C ALA A 326 9.07 16.32 -8.90
N ASP A 327 9.98 17.25 -8.64
CA ASP A 327 9.77 18.37 -7.72
C ASP A 327 8.58 19.25 -8.16
N LEU A 328 7.64 19.53 -7.25
CA LEU A 328 6.43 20.30 -7.54
C LEU A 328 6.72 21.72 -8.07
N SER A 329 7.83 22.33 -7.64
CA SER A 329 8.13 23.74 -7.92
C SER A 329 9.00 23.92 -9.17
N THR A 330 9.91 22.98 -9.41
CA THR A 330 10.96 23.08 -10.45
C THR A 330 10.86 22.02 -11.54
N GLY A 331 10.04 20.98 -11.33
CA GLY A 331 10.00 19.78 -12.17
C GLY A 331 11.25 18.90 -12.07
N ALA A 332 12.27 19.28 -11.30
CA ALA A 332 13.53 18.55 -11.23
C ALA A 332 13.33 17.12 -10.69
N TYR A 333 13.97 16.13 -11.30
CA TYR A 333 13.91 14.73 -10.87
C TYR A 333 15.25 14.02 -11.03
N SER A 334 15.45 12.95 -10.26
CA SER A 334 16.59 12.04 -10.41
C SER A 334 16.20 10.61 -10.05
N ILE A 335 16.41 9.67 -10.98
CA ILE A 335 16.28 8.22 -10.78
C ILE A 335 17.69 7.65 -10.68
N ALA A 336 18.14 7.35 -9.47
CA ALA A 336 19.45 6.77 -9.20
C ALA A 336 19.39 5.24 -9.06
N LYS A 337 20.57 4.59 -9.01
CA LYS A 337 20.72 3.14 -8.76
C LYS A 337 20.06 2.26 -9.83
N LEU A 338 20.16 2.67 -11.09
CA LEU A 338 19.72 1.92 -12.25
C LEU A 338 20.83 0.95 -12.70
N PRO A 339 20.61 -0.38 -12.73
CA PRO A 339 21.63 -1.33 -13.13
C PRO A 339 22.04 -1.17 -14.60
N LEU A 340 23.34 -1.26 -14.87
CA LEU A 340 23.89 -1.36 -16.23
C LEU A 340 23.95 -2.80 -16.72
N ALA A 341 24.01 -3.80 -15.82
CA ALA A 341 24.04 -5.21 -16.20
C ALA A 341 22.68 -5.72 -16.68
N ALA A 342 22.70 -6.78 -17.49
CA ALA A 342 21.50 -7.42 -18.01
C ALA A 342 20.64 -8.03 -16.87
N PRO A 343 19.33 -7.79 -16.86
CA PRO A 343 18.44 -8.40 -15.86
C PRO A 343 18.42 -9.91 -15.98
N GLN A 344 18.18 -10.58 -14.86
CA GLN A 344 18.00 -12.02 -14.79
C GLN A 344 16.50 -12.33 -14.84
N TYR A 345 16.08 -13.17 -15.77
CA TYR A 345 14.68 -13.49 -16.02
C TYR A 345 14.38 -14.97 -15.80
N ALA A 346 13.20 -15.25 -15.24
CA ALA A 346 12.56 -16.55 -15.23
C ALA A 346 11.05 -16.39 -15.46
N ALA A 347 10.43 -17.30 -16.20
CA ALA A 347 8.97 -17.45 -16.15
C ALA A 347 8.57 -18.12 -14.83
N TYR A 348 7.39 -17.79 -14.29
CA TYR A 348 6.87 -18.45 -13.09
C TYR A 348 6.72 -19.97 -13.29
N SER A 349 7.09 -20.71 -12.24
CA SER A 349 6.83 -22.14 -12.10
C SER A 349 6.50 -22.44 -10.64
N ALA A 350 5.60 -23.40 -10.41
CA ALA A 350 5.33 -23.93 -9.07
C ALA A 350 6.50 -24.79 -8.53
N THR A 351 7.41 -25.22 -9.41
CA THR A 351 8.65 -25.92 -9.02
C THR A 351 9.71 -24.88 -8.65
N LEU A 352 10.11 -24.87 -7.38
CA LEU A 352 11.13 -23.97 -6.83
C LEU A 352 12.44 -24.74 -6.53
N PRO A 353 13.63 -24.10 -6.65
CA PRO A 353 13.86 -22.72 -7.06
C PRO A 353 13.62 -22.48 -8.56
N LEU A 354 13.28 -21.23 -8.91
CA LEU A 354 13.18 -20.79 -10.29
C LEU A 354 14.57 -20.73 -10.94
N ALA A 355 14.69 -21.22 -12.18
CA ALA A 355 15.91 -21.16 -12.96
C ALA A 355 15.99 -19.84 -13.73
N PHE A 356 16.86 -18.93 -13.30
CA PHE A 356 17.09 -17.65 -13.95
C PHE A 356 18.16 -17.72 -15.03
N SER A 357 17.99 -16.93 -16.09
CA SER A 357 19.03 -16.66 -17.09
C SER A 357 19.13 -15.17 -17.38
N SER A 358 20.31 -14.75 -17.84
CA SER A 358 20.54 -13.38 -18.29
C SER A 358 19.72 -13.10 -19.54
N ALA A 359 18.91 -12.04 -19.51
CA ALA A 359 18.02 -11.67 -20.61
C ALA A 359 18.40 -10.33 -21.23
N GLY A 360 18.35 -10.26 -22.56
CA GLY A 360 18.44 -8.99 -23.28
C GLY A 360 17.23 -8.09 -23.01
N THR A 361 17.37 -6.79 -23.28
CA THR A 361 16.31 -5.80 -23.04
C THR A 361 16.03 -4.93 -24.27
N ILE A 362 14.85 -4.32 -24.30
CA ILE A 362 14.49 -3.21 -25.18
C ILE A 362 14.09 -2.00 -24.31
N PRO A 363 14.78 -0.83 -24.43
CA PRO A 363 16.02 -0.63 -25.17
C PRO A 363 17.17 -1.49 -24.60
N ALA A 364 18.31 -1.53 -25.29
CA ALA A 364 19.41 -2.45 -25.02
C ALA A 364 19.94 -2.38 -23.57
N THR A 365 20.69 -3.40 -23.14
CA THR A 365 21.24 -3.48 -21.79
C THR A 365 22.00 -2.20 -21.39
N GLY A 366 21.76 -1.72 -20.17
CA GLY A 366 22.25 -0.42 -19.69
C GLY A 366 21.50 0.81 -20.22
N MET A 367 20.52 0.63 -21.12
CA MET A 367 19.61 1.69 -21.57
C MET A 367 18.21 1.53 -20.97
N TYR A 368 17.45 2.63 -20.97
CA TYR A 368 16.12 2.70 -20.35
C TYR A 368 15.11 3.45 -21.22
N LYS A 369 13.88 2.94 -21.30
CA LYS A 369 12.72 3.77 -21.69
C LYS A 369 12.33 4.59 -20.47
N VAL A 370 12.23 5.91 -20.61
CA VAL A 370 11.84 6.80 -19.50
C VAL A 370 10.47 7.39 -19.78
N ASP A 371 9.50 7.07 -18.94
CA ASP A 371 8.13 7.59 -19.04
C ASP A 371 7.90 8.66 -17.97
N ALA A 372 7.29 9.79 -18.34
CA ALA A 372 6.81 10.80 -17.41
C ALA A 372 5.29 10.94 -17.54
N SER A 373 4.56 10.86 -16.42
CA SER A 373 3.10 10.84 -16.37
C SER A 373 2.55 11.67 -15.20
N ALA A 374 1.38 12.29 -15.36
CA ALA A 374 0.67 12.99 -14.29
C ALA A 374 -0.84 12.89 -14.48
N THR A 375 -1.61 12.97 -13.39
CA THR A 375 -3.09 12.89 -13.45
C THR A 375 -3.65 14.05 -14.26
N GLY A 376 -4.39 13.76 -15.33
CA GLY A 376 -4.95 14.79 -16.22
C GLY A 376 -3.96 15.36 -17.24
N TYR A 377 -2.81 14.72 -17.45
CA TYR A 377 -1.84 15.07 -18.50
C TYR A 377 -1.45 13.85 -19.33
N THR A 378 -1.27 14.06 -20.63
CA THR A 378 -0.73 13.07 -21.56
C THR A 378 0.66 12.61 -21.13
N THR A 379 0.85 11.28 -21.08
CA THR A 379 2.13 10.65 -20.74
C THR A 379 3.12 10.81 -21.89
N LEU A 380 4.34 11.22 -21.58
CA LEU A 380 5.44 11.33 -22.54
C LEU A 380 6.50 10.26 -22.29
N SER A 381 7.19 9.83 -23.34
CA SER A 381 8.23 8.80 -23.30
C SER A 381 9.50 9.25 -24.03
N ASN A 382 10.65 9.07 -23.40
CA ASN A 382 11.91 8.92 -24.11
C ASN A 382 12.13 7.41 -24.35
N ALA A 383 12.24 7.01 -25.61
CA ALA A 383 12.32 5.60 -26.00
C ALA A 383 13.62 4.90 -25.56
N ALA A 384 14.73 5.63 -25.48
CA ALA A 384 16.03 5.08 -25.13
C ALA A 384 16.97 6.15 -24.54
N VAL A 385 17.24 6.05 -23.24
CA VAL A 385 18.27 6.80 -22.51
C VAL A 385 19.41 5.84 -22.18
N ASP A 386 20.62 6.14 -22.63
CA ASP A 386 21.80 5.30 -22.41
C ASP A 386 22.54 5.67 -21.12
N LEU A 387 22.94 4.68 -20.32
CA LEU A 387 23.80 4.83 -19.14
C LEU A 387 25.16 4.14 -19.27
N ASN A 388 25.45 3.47 -20.39
CA ASN A 388 26.70 2.71 -20.58
C ASN A 388 27.95 3.61 -20.66
N VAL A 389 27.79 4.89 -21.01
CA VAL A 389 28.90 5.86 -21.12
C VAL A 389 29.02 6.74 -19.86
N ALA A 390 27.90 7.25 -19.36
CA ALA A 390 27.84 8.15 -18.20
C ALA A 390 26.41 8.19 -17.63
N ASN A 391 26.25 8.82 -16.47
CA ASN A 391 24.92 9.21 -15.96
C ASN A 391 24.23 10.15 -16.96
N ALA A 392 22.98 9.85 -17.31
CA ALA A 392 22.20 10.70 -18.18
C ALA A 392 21.64 11.92 -17.43
N ILE A 393 21.78 13.10 -18.02
CA ILE A 393 21.29 14.38 -17.50
C ILE A 393 20.47 15.09 -18.59
N ASN A 394 19.65 16.06 -18.21
CA ASN A 394 18.79 16.84 -19.11
C ASN A 394 17.76 15.99 -19.89
N VAL A 395 17.33 14.85 -19.34
CA VAL A 395 16.23 14.06 -19.90
C VAL A 395 14.91 14.75 -19.52
N ASN A 396 14.46 15.67 -20.37
CA ASN A 396 13.40 16.61 -20.00
C ASN A 396 12.04 16.26 -20.65
N PHE A 397 10.96 16.55 -19.91
CA PHE A 397 9.57 16.36 -20.33
C PHE A 397 8.76 17.63 -20.01
N ASN A 398 7.85 18.00 -20.90
CA ASN A 398 6.83 19.02 -20.65
C ASN A 398 5.45 18.45 -20.95
N LEU A 399 4.74 17.99 -19.92
CA LEU A 399 3.46 17.33 -20.06
C LEU A 399 2.36 18.37 -20.24
N VAL A 400 1.43 18.08 -21.15
CA VAL A 400 0.21 18.85 -21.42
C VAL A 400 -1.00 17.91 -21.31
N PRO A 401 -2.23 18.41 -21.08
CA PRO A 401 -3.46 17.62 -21.09
C PRO A 401 -3.55 16.64 -22.27
#